data_AF-A0A382DQN5-F1
#
_entry.id   AF-A0A382DQN5-F1
#
_cell.length_a   1.000
_cell.length_b   1.000
_cell.length_c   1.000
_cell.angle_alpha   90.00
_cell.angle_beta   90.00
_cell.angle_gamma   90.00
#
_symmetry.space_group_name_H-M   'P 1'
#
loop_
_entity.id
_entity.type
_entity.pdbx_description
1 polymer ?
#
loop_
_entity_poly.entity_id
_entity_poly.type
_entity_poly.pdbx_seq_one_letter_code
_entity_poly.pdbx_strand_id
1 'polypeptide(L)' 'MNIWVEYFKYKESIKNTHAQMRELDTWNPPDPKDIHKRFCQSRDAAQTFAKSMQEQGYHVTIKQDGKY' A
#
# COMPACT_ATOMS: atom_id res chain seq x y z
N MET A 1 20.51 -7.45 5.32
CA MET A 1 19.58 -7.07 4.24
C MET A 1 18.20 -7.03 4.87
N ASN A 2 17.70 -5.84 5.18
CA ASN A 2 16.44 -5.71 5.95
C ASN A 2 15.30 -5.57 4.96
N ILE A 3 14.35 -6.50 4.94
CA ILE A 3 13.21 -6.42 4.03
C ILE A 3 12.00 -6.02 4.86
N TRP A 4 11.20 -5.09 4.36
CA TRP A 4 9.92 -4.76 4.96
C TRP A 4 8.86 -4.50 3.90
N VAL A 5 7.62 -4.66 4.34
CA VAL A 5 6.44 -4.47 3.51
C VAL A 5 5.66 -3.28 4.07
N GLU A 6 5.49 -2.28 3.23
CA GLU A 6 4.61 -1.14 3.45
C GLU A 6 3.27 -1.43 2.81
N TYR A 7 2.17 -1.36 3.56
CA TYR A 7 0.83 -1.58 3.02
C TYR A 7 -0.18 -0.56 3.56
N PHE A 8 -1.13 -0.17 2.71
CA PHE A 8 -2.17 0.79 3.04
C PHE A 8 -3.44 0.51 2.23
N LYS A 9 -4.59 0.93 2.76
CA LYS A 9 -5.88 0.81 2.06
C LYS A 9 -6.37 2.19 1.68
N TYR A 10 -6.70 2.39 0.41
CA TYR A 10 -7.34 3.63 -0.01
C TYR A 10 -8.75 3.65 0.58
N LYS A 11 -9.07 4.69 1.35
CA LYS A 11 -10.46 4.98 1.71
C LYS A 11 -11.06 5.69 0.52
N GLU A 12 -11.71 4.95 -0.37
CA GLU A 12 -12.54 5.56 -1.40
C GLU A 12 -13.59 6.40 -0.69
N SER A 13 -13.47 7.73 -0.77
CA SER A 13 -14.50 8.63 -0.30
C SER A 13 -15.63 8.53 -1.33
N ILE A 14 -16.51 7.55 -1.15
CA ILE A 14 -17.73 7.40 -1.96
C ILE A 14 -18.64 8.58 -1.61
N LYS A 15 -18.37 9.73 -2.22
CA LYS A 15 -19.29 10.86 -2.24
C LYS A 15 -20.30 10.57 -3.34
N ASN A 16 -21.41 9.96 -2.95
CA ASN A 16 -22.62 9.86 -3.76
C ASN A 16 -23.11 11.27 -4.11
N THR A 17 -22.59 11.86 -5.19
CA THR A 17 -23.12 13.10 -5.75
C THR A 17 -23.06 12.97 -7.26
N HIS A 18 -24.21 12.57 -7.80
CA HIS A 18 -24.53 12.05 -9.13
C HIS A 18 -24.09 12.89 -10.36
N ALA A 19 -23.33 13.98 -10.19
CA ALA A 19 -23.09 14.93 -11.29
C ALA A 19 -21.88 15.87 -11.11
N GLN A 20 -20.88 15.56 -10.27
CA GLN A 20 -19.71 16.43 -10.17
C GLN A 20 -18.47 15.72 -10.70
N MET A 21 -17.70 16.51 -11.44
CA MET A 21 -16.69 16.10 -12.40
C MET A 21 -15.74 15.06 -11.80
N ARG A 22 -15.31 14.10 -12.62
CA ARG A 22 -14.07 13.35 -12.37
C ARG A 22 -12.92 14.36 -12.46
N GLU A 23 -12.78 15.18 -11.43
CA GLU A 23 -11.51 15.81 -11.12
C GLU A 23 -10.51 14.67 -11.13
N LEU A 24 -9.49 14.76 -11.98
CA LEU A 24 -8.43 13.76 -12.05
C LEU A 24 -7.95 13.56 -10.62
N ASP A 25 -8.35 12.45 -9.98
CA ASP A 25 -7.98 12.08 -8.63
C ASP A 25 -6.47 11.90 -8.68
N THR A 26 -5.79 13.02 -8.50
CA THR A 26 -4.35 13.12 -8.63
C THR A 26 -3.85 12.25 -7.52
N TRP A 27 -3.11 11.20 -7.85
CA TRP A 27 -2.59 10.22 -6.90
C TRP A 27 -2.11 10.95 -5.63
N ASN A 28 -2.96 10.95 -4.61
CA ASN A 28 -2.66 11.61 -3.37
C ASN A 28 -1.99 10.54 -2.52
N PRO A 29 -0.67 10.63 -2.26
CA PRO A 29 0.01 9.64 -1.48
C PRO A 29 -0.74 9.49 -0.13
N PRO A 30 -1.01 8.26 0.29
CA PRO A 30 -1.71 8.02 1.56
C PRO A 30 -0.95 8.70 2.70
N ASP A 31 -1.71 9.22 3.66
CA ASP A 31 -1.14 9.83 4.85
C ASP A 31 -0.18 8.81 5.52
N PRO A 32 1.03 9.21 5.92
CA PRO A 32 2.03 8.27 6.46
C PRO A 32 1.57 7.54 7.73
N LYS A 33 0.49 8.01 8.36
CA LYS A 33 -0.17 7.36 9.50
C LYS A 33 -0.99 6.13 9.13
N ASP A 34 -1.53 6.06 7.91
CA ASP A 34 -2.30 4.92 7.40
C ASP A 34 -1.38 3.85 6.76
N ILE A 35 -0.11 4.16 6.56
CA ILE A 35 0.90 3.22 6.03
C ILE A 35 1.41 2.33 7.16
N HIS A 36 1.05 1.05 7.09
CA HIS A 36 1.51 0.05 8.02
C HIS A 36 2.83 -0.55 7.52
N LYS A 37 3.78 -0.76 8.43
CA LYS A 37 5.10 -1.33 8.13
C LYS A 37 5.28 -2.66 8.85
N ARG A 38 5.60 -3.70 8.09
CA ARG A 38 5.94 -5.02 8.63
C ARG A 38 7.32 -5.46 8.16
N PHE A 39 8.22 -5.73 9.10
CA PHE A 39 9.54 -6.26 8.80
C PHE A 39 9.47 -7.77 8.55
N CYS A 40 10.21 -8.23 7.53
CA CYS A 40 10.29 -9.62 7.10
C CYS A 40 11.75 -10.06 7.10
N GLN A 41 11.99 -11.29 7.56
CA GLN A 41 13.34 -11.85 7.63
C GLN A 41 13.85 -12.35 6.26
N SER A 42 12.93 -12.69 5.34
CA SER A 42 13.24 -13.26 4.02
C SER A 42 12.40 -12.60 2.92
N ARG A 43 12.93 -12.59 1.68
CA ARG A 43 12.22 -12.06 0.50
C ARG A 43 10.95 -12.84 0.18
N ASP A 44 11.01 -14.17 0.31
CA ASP A 44 9.87 -15.06 0.09
C ASP A 44 8.71 -14.77 1.08
N ALA A 45 9.05 -14.58 2.36
CA ALA A 45 8.09 -14.19 3.39
C ALA A 45 7.46 -12.82 3.09
N ALA A 46 8.25 -11.86 2.59
CA ALA A 46 7.74 -10.56 2.18
C ALA A 46 6.78 -10.66 0.97
N GLN A 47 7.11 -11.48 -0.02
CA GLN A 47 6.24 -11.72 -1.18
C GLN A 47 4.93 -12.41 -0.79
N THR A 48 4.99 -13.45 0.04
CA THR A 48 3.79 -14.16 0.51
C THR A 48 2.89 -13.21 1.27
N PHE A 49 3.44 -12.43 2.21
CA PHE A 49 2.67 -11.43 2.94
C PHE A 49 2.08 -10.35 2.03
N ALA A 50 2.87 -9.86 1.07
CA ALA A 50 2.40 -8.85 0.13
C ALA A 50 1.24 -9.36 -0.72
N LYS A 51 1.31 -10.61 -1.19
CA LYS A 51 0.24 -11.24 -1.96
C LYS A 51 -1.05 -11.33 -1.13
N SER A 52 -0.96 -11.79 0.12
CA SER A 52 -2.13 -11.85 1.01
C SER A 52 -2.74 -10.47 1.29
N MET A 53 -1.92 -9.43 1.43
CA MET A 53 -2.42 -8.06 1.62
C MET A 53 -3.06 -7.50 0.33
N GLN A 54 -2.49 -7.80 -0.84
CA GLN A 54 -3.09 -7.46 -2.13
C GLN A 54 -4.45 -8.14 -2.33
N GLU A 55 -4.58 -9.41 -1.97
CA GLU A 55 -5.85 -10.16 -2.04
C GLU A 55 -6.93 -9.57 -1.12
N GLN A 56 -6.53 -8.93 -0.02
CA GLN A 56 -7.44 -8.20 0.88
C GLN A 56 -7.80 -6.78 0.38
N GLY A 57 -7.28 -6.37 -0.78
CA GLY A 57 -7.50 -5.05 -1.37
C GLY A 57 -6.63 -3.94 -0.79
N TYR A 58 -5.50 -4.29 -0.16
CA TYR A 58 -4.48 -3.31 0.23
C TYR A 58 -3.50 -3.08 -0.91
N HIS A 59 -3.04 -1.84 -1.04
CA HIS A 59 -1.85 -1.54 -1.81
C HIS A 59 -0.61 -1.90 -1.02
N VAL A 60 0.34 -2.55 -1.66
CA VAL A 60 1.52 -3.11 -0.99
C VAL A 60 2.79 -2.74 -1.75
N THR A 61 3.81 -2.33 -1.01
CA THR A 61 5.15 -1.99 -1.51
C THR A 61 6.19 -2.74 -0.70
N ILE A 62 7.00 -3.57 -1.36
CA ILE A 62 8.11 -4.27 -0.71
C ILE A 62 9.36 -3.38 -0.82
N LYS A 63 9.99 -3.08 0.31
CA LYS A 63 11.24 -2.35 0.39
C LYS A 63 12.33 -3.22 1.00
N GLN A 64 13.57 -2.98 0.59
CA GLN A 64 14.73 -3.69 1.08
C GLN A 64 15.86 -2.70 1.37
N ASP A 65 16.43 -2.78 2.57
CA ASP A 65 17.67 -2.11 2.95
C ASP A 65 18.83 -2.99 2.48
N GLY A 66 19.37 -2.60 1.34
CA GLY A 66 20.51 -3.23 0.70
C GLY A 66 20.96 -2.34 -0.45
N LYS A 67 22.05 -1.60 -0.24
CA LYS A 67 22.87 -0.99 -1.31
C LYS A 67 23.16 -2.07 -2.36
N TYR A 68 22.70 -1.91 -3.60
CA TYR A 68 23.36 -1.26 -4.74
C TYR A 68 22.39 -1.21 -5.93
#